data_AF-T1AAL5-F1
#
_entry.id   AF-T1AAL5-F1
#
_cell.length_a   1.000
_cell.length_b   1.000
_cell.length_c   1.000
_cell.angle_alpha   90.00
_cell.angle_beta   90.00
_cell.angle_gamma   90.00
#
_symmetry.space_group_name_H-M   'P 1'
#
loop_
_entity.id
_entity.type
_entity.pdbx_description
1 polymer ?
#
loop_
_entity_poly.entity_id
_entity_poly.type
_entity_poly.pdbx_seq_one_letter_code
_entity_poly.pdbx_strand_id
1 'polypeptide(L)'
;YTASHQAFFDGEALRARTGMGPAGLARRLENDGLILDLVGRVGAAEVTRLGMKETEMAALGELIQRSFRGEPVAREVRAMRQRFRSPQYC
;
A
#
# COMPACT_ATOMS: atom_id res chain seq x y z
N TYR A 1 11.06 4.01 9.88
CA TYR A 1 10.81 3.05 10.97
C TYR A 1 9.69 3.59 11.84
N THR A 2 8.63 2.81 12.05
CA THR A 2 7.53 3.13 12.98
C THR A 2 7.60 2.18 14.16
N ALA A 3 7.36 2.64 15.38
CA ALA A 3 7.23 1.76 16.55
C ALA A 3 5.85 1.04 16.60
N SER A 4 5.21 0.85 15.44
CA SER A 4 3.84 0.37 15.28
C SER A 4 3.70 -0.44 13.99
N HIS A 5 2.74 -1.37 13.98
CA HIS A 5 2.39 -2.21 12.83
C HIS A 5 1.59 -1.46 11.74
N GLN A 6 1.21 -0.21 12.03
CA GLN A 6 0.43 0.65 11.15
C GLN A 6 1.05 2.04 11.06
N ALA A 7 0.88 2.65 9.90
CA ALA A 7 1.23 4.04 9.61
C ALA A 7 0.03 4.75 8.97
N PHE A 8 -0.05 6.06 9.15
CA PHE A 8 -1.10 6.89 8.55
C PHE A 8 -0.47 7.84 7.55
N PHE A 9 -1.12 8.03 6.41
CA PHE A 9 -0.83 9.15 5.55
C PHE A 9 -1.29 10.45 6.23
N ASP A 10 -0.44 11.46 6.19
CA ASP A 10 -0.82 12.82 6.59
C ASP A 10 -1.84 13.36 5.58
N GLY A 11 -3.10 13.46 6.02
CA GLY A 11 -4.20 13.89 5.18
C GLY A 11 -4.13 15.36 4.77
N GLU A 12 -3.57 16.22 5.61
CA GLU A 12 -3.41 17.65 5.30
C GLU A 12 -2.31 17.84 4.26
N ALA A 13 -1.15 17.22 4.47
CA ALA A 13 -0.06 17.24 3.51
C ALA A 13 -0.44 16.61 2.17
N LEU A 14 -1.22 15.53 2.19
CA LEU A 14 -1.72 14.88 0.97
C LEU A 14 -2.63 15.82 0.16
N ARG A 15 -3.57 16.50 0.83
CA ARG A 15 -4.46 17.48 0.20
C ARG A 15 -3.68 18.65 -0.36
N ALA A 16 -2.76 19.22 0.41
CA ALA A 16 -1.95 20.36 -0.02
C ALA A 16 -1.11 20.03 -1.26
N ARG A 17 -0.57 18.81 -1.36
CA ARG A 17 0.32 18.41 -2.46
C ARG A 17 -0.39 17.93 -3.72
N THR A 18 -1.61 17.43 -3.59
CA THR A 18 -2.30 16.73 -4.71
C THR A 18 -3.72 17.17 -4.98
N GLY A 19 -4.32 17.97 -4.10
CA GLY A 19 -5.76 18.26 -4.12
C GLY A 19 -6.64 17.08 -3.68
N MET A 20 -6.04 15.92 -3.36
CA MET A 20 -6.77 14.70 -2.97
C MET A 20 -6.70 14.47 -1.46
N GLY A 21 -7.79 13.99 -0.87
CA GLY A 21 -7.77 13.45 0.50
C GLY A 21 -7.42 11.95 0.55
N PRO A 22 -7.32 11.36 1.75
CA PRO A 22 -7.03 9.93 1.93
C PRO A 22 -7.97 8.99 1.16
N ALA A 23 -9.26 9.31 1.09
CA ALA A 23 -10.23 8.54 0.29
C ALA A 23 -9.92 8.59 -1.22
N GLY A 24 -9.43 9.71 -1.74
CA GLY A 24 -9.02 9.83 -3.14
C GLY A 24 -7.76 9.00 -3.42
N LEU A 25 -6.80 9.01 -2.49
CA LEU A 25 -5.63 8.14 -2.54
C LEU A 25 -6.03 6.65 -2.54
N ALA A 26 -6.91 6.23 -1.63
CA ALA A 26 -7.37 4.85 -1.54
C ALA A 26 -7.98 4.38 -2.88
N ARG A 27 -8.90 5.17 -3.47
CA ARG A 27 -9.50 4.87 -4.78
C ARG A 27 -8.48 4.78 -5.90
N ARG A 28 -7.44 5.63 -5.87
CA ARG A 28 -6.38 5.61 -6.88
C ARG A 28 -5.57 4.33 -6.80
N LEU A 29 -5.12 3.97 -5.60
CA LEU A 29 -4.33 2.77 -5.35
C LEU A 29 -5.14 1.49 -5.66
N GLU A 30 -6.45 1.52 -5.41
CA GLU A 30 -7.35 0.39 -5.67
C GLU A 30 -7.39 0.01 -7.17
N ASN A 31 -7.26 0.98 -8.08
CA ASN A 31 -7.18 0.71 -9.51
C ASN A 31 -5.97 -0.17 -9.90
N ASP A 32 -4.88 -0.10 -9.13
CA ASP A 32 -3.70 -0.94 -9.29
C ASP A 32 -3.74 -2.22 -8.43
N GLY A 33 -4.83 -2.45 -7.70
CA GLY A 33 -5.00 -3.59 -6.80
C GLY A 33 -4.31 -3.45 -5.45
N LEU A 34 -3.95 -2.23 -5.05
CA LEU A 34 -3.42 -1.87 -3.73
C LEU A 34 -4.57 -1.32 -2.86
N ILE A 35 -4.93 -2.05 -1.81
CA ILE A 35 -6.12 -1.73 -1.00
C ILE A 35 -5.69 -1.09 0.32
N LEU A 36 -6.21 0.11 0.57
CA LEU A 36 -6.10 0.84 1.83
C LEU A 36 -7.51 1.23 2.31
N ASP A 37 -7.64 1.53 3.61
CA ASP A 37 -8.88 2.12 4.10
C ASP A 37 -9.02 3.60 3.69
N LEU A 38 -10.25 4.12 3.78
CA LEU A 38 -10.58 5.48 3.36
C LEU A 38 -9.99 6.57 4.26
N VAL A 39 -9.41 6.20 5.40
CA VAL A 39 -8.71 7.11 6.32
C VAL A 39 -7.20 7.16 6.07
N GLY A 40 -6.69 6.39 5.10
CA GLY A 40 -5.29 6.44 4.69
C GLY A 40 -4.35 5.70 5.63
N ARG A 41 -4.83 4.67 6.32
CA ARG A 41 -3.97 3.81 7.14
C ARG A 41 -3.40 2.68 6.29
N VAL A 42 -2.12 2.41 6.51
CA VAL A 42 -1.38 1.27 5.95
C VAL A 42 -0.94 0.37 7.09
N GLY A 43 -1.28 -0.92 7.02
CA GLY A 43 -0.87 -1.92 8.01
C GLY A 43 0.03 -2.99 7.39
N ALA A 44 1.02 -3.45 8.16
CA ALA A 44 1.91 -4.54 7.73
C ALA A 44 1.37 -5.94 8.05
N ALA A 45 0.35 -6.04 8.90
CA ALA A 45 -0.13 -7.33 9.44
C ALA A 45 -0.54 -8.32 8.34
N GLU A 46 -1.37 -7.90 7.38
CA GLU A 46 -1.90 -8.78 6.34
C GLU A 46 -0.80 -9.30 5.41
N VAL A 47 0.10 -8.42 4.95
CA VAL A 47 1.20 -8.83 4.07
C VAL A 47 2.21 -9.72 4.80
N THR A 48 2.43 -9.46 6.09
CA THR A 48 3.28 -10.31 6.94
C THR A 48 2.65 -11.68 7.11
N ARG A 49 1.33 -11.75 7.36
CA ARG A 49 0.55 -12.99 7.46
C ARG A 49 0.71 -13.87 6.23
N LEU A 50 0.85 -13.29 5.04
CA LEU A 50 1.07 -13.98 3.77
C LEU A 50 2.53 -14.40 3.52
N GLY A 51 3.47 -14.07 4.42
CA GLY A 51 4.87 -14.46 4.30
C GLY A 51 5.82 -13.35 3.83
N MET A 52 5.33 -12.13 3.58
CA MET A 52 6.20 -11.03 3.13
C MET A 52 7.16 -10.58 4.26
N LYS A 53 8.39 -10.24 3.89
CA LYS A 53 9.42 -9.72 4.80
C LYS A 53 9.82 -8.29 4.42
N GLU A 54 10.85 -7.76 5.06
CA GLU A 54 11.29 -6.37 4.90
C GLU A 54 11.59 -6.00 3.44
N THR A 55 12.20 -6.90 2.67
CA THR A 55 12.51 -6.70 1.25
C THR A 55 11.23 -6.53 0.42
N GLU A 56 10.22 -7.35 0.65
CA GLU A 56 8.92 -7.20 -0.02
C GLU A 56 8.18 -5.94 0.43
N MET A 57 8.29 -5.55 1.71
CA MET A 57 7.70 -4.31 2.20
C MET A 57 8.30 -3.08 1.51
N ALA A 58 9.62 -3.07 1.29
CA ALA A 58 10.29 -2.01 0.53
C ALA A 58 9.77 -1.95 -0.92
N ALA A 59 9.67 -3.11 -1.59
CA ALA A 59 9.11 -3.19 -2.94
C ALA A 59 7.63 -2.73 -2.99
N LEU A 60 6.83 -3.08 -1.97
CA LEU A 60 5.44 -2.61 -1.87
C LEU A 60 5.37 -1.09 -1.70
N GLY A 61 6.26 -0.50 -0.88
CA GLY A 61 6.36 0.94 -0.71
C GLY A 61 6.67 1.66 -2.02
N GLU A 62 7.55 1.10 -2.85
CA GLU A 62 7.85 1.61 -4.18
C GLU A 62 6.63 1.54 -5.11
N LEU A 63 5.91 0.42 -5.13
CA LEU A 63 4.68 0.28 -5.92
C LEU A 63 3.61 1.29 -5.51
N ILE A 64 3.44 1.54 -4.21
CA ILE A 64 2.53 2.58 -3.69
C ILE A 64 2.95 3.95 -4.20
N GLN A 65 4.24 4.29 -4.14
CA GLN A 65 4.74 5.59 -4.60
C GLN A 65 4.55 5.77 -6.11
N ARG A 66 4.81 4.73 -6.91
CA ARG A 66 4.65 4.75 -8.38
C ARG A 66 3.18 4.86 -8.79
N SER A 67 2.29 4.07 -8.18
CA SER A 67 0.83 4.19 -8.37
C SER A 67 0.34 5.60 -8.01
N PHE A 68 0.85 6.16 -6.91
CA PHE A 68 0.56 7.54 -6.51
C PHE A 68 1.06 8.60 -7.51
N ARG A 69 2.11 8.32 -8.28
CA ARG A 69 2.54 9.18 -9.40
C ARG A 69 1.73 8.96 -10.67
N GLY A 70 0.97 7.87 -10.74
CA GLY A 70 0.12 7.53 -11.89
C GLY A 70 0.81 6.60 -12.87
N GLU A 71 1.92 5.99 -12.45
CA GLU A 71 2.54 4.93 -13.21
C GLU A 71 1.69 3.66 -13.11
N PRO A 72 1.48 2.93 -14.22
CA PRO A 72 0.69 1.71 -14.19
C PRO A 72 1.50 0.60 -13.51
N VAL A 73 1.06 0.17 -12.32
CA VAL A 73 1.76 -0.87 -11.52
C VAL A 73 0.93 -2.13 -11.29
N ALA A 74 -0.32 -2.16 -11.76
CA ALA A 74 -1.25 -3.29 -11.58
C ALA A 74 -0.65 -4.66 -11.93
N ARG A 75 0.21 -4.75 -12.96
CA ARG A 75 0.86 -6.01 -13.36
C ARG A 75 1.84 -6.51 -12.29
N GLU A 76 2.65 -5.62 -11.74
CA GLU A 76 3.66 -5.94 -10.72
C GLU A 76 2.97 -6.29 -9.39
N VAL A 77 1.94 -5.53 -9.01
CA VAL A 77 1.10 -5.83 -7.84
C VAL A 77 0.46 -7.21 -7.97
N ARG A 78 -0.08 -7.55 -9.15
CA ARG A 78 -0.65 -8.88 -9.41
C ARG A 78 0.39 -9.99 -9.29
N ALA A 79 1.60 -9.80 -9.85
CA ALA A 79 2.67 -10.77 -9.75
C ALA A 79 3.11 -11.00 -8.29
N MET A 80 3.22 -9.93 -7.51
CA MET A 80 3.52 -10.01 -6.07
C MET A 80 2.42 -10.77 -5.32
N ARG A 81 1.14 -10.44 -5.56
CA ARG A 81 0.00 -11.16 -4.95
C ARG A 81 -0.04 -12.64 -5.34
N GLN A 82 0.39 -13.01 -6.55
CA GLN A 82 0.47 -14.41 -6.98
C GLN A 82 1.55 -15.20 -6.23
N ARG A 83 2.67 -14.55 -5.90
CA ARG A 83 3.76 -15.15 -5.13
C ARG A 83 3.39 -15.37 -3.65
N PHE A 84 2.57 -14.50 -3.06
CA PHE A 84 2.18 -14.54 -1.64
C PHE A 84 0.68 -14.78 -1.47
N ARG A 85 0.19 -15.96 -1.87
CA ARG A 85 -1.25 -16.30 -1.87
C ARG A 85 -1.76 -16.99 -0.61
N SER A 86 -0.88 -17.71 0.08
CA SER A 86 -1.27 -18.57 1.20
C SER A 86 -0.78 -17.98 2.52
N PRO A 87 -1.64 -17.94 3.56
CA PRO A 87 -1.22 -17.53 4.89
C PRO A 87 -0.09 -18.44 5.40
N GLN A 88 0.94 -17.83 5.98
CA GLN A 88 2.05 -18.53 6.65
C GLN A 88 2.01 -18.38 8.17
N TYR A 89 1.32 -17.37 8.68
CA TYR A 89 1.19 -17.08 10.10
C TYR A 89 -0.29 -16.85 10.45
N CYS A 90 -0.68 -17.16 11.68
CA CYS A 90 -2.02 -16.96 12.23
C CYS A 90 -1.93 -16.20 13.56
#